data_AF-A0A847RRW4-F1
#
_entry.id   AF-A0A847RRW4-F1
#
_cell.length_a   1.000
_cell.length_b   1.000
_cell.length_c   1.000
_cell.angle_alpha   90.00
_cell.angle_beta   90.00
_cell.angle_gamma   90.00
#
_symmetry.space_group_name_H-M   'P 1'
#
loop_
_entity.id
_entity.type
_entity.pdbx_description
1 polymer ?
#
loop_
_entity_poly.entity_id
_entity_poly.type
_entity_poly.pdbx_seq_one_letter_code
_entity_poly.pdbx_strand_id
1 'polypeptide(L)'
;MKYLMFVAAVLGCLRLSAQEDVPAEWKTPSKSSEAYAAYRRKLTVPPYGLAKVKALIEKIPYQEDDSSPMSNKDYMALSLREKFTYHMIHAEINAQNCDVRPPIQDEEKKIFGQMADGSEESVWSDRQSKFMISNRDSVMALIRESTDRSKRMGANYKMAIVEINGREMIPYIIEVYNRDKKDRDLLTLLMLLMKNNEYKEFMASQSYRKLYGEKADYQSYIDFNKGNEDLIIKRATDYYNTIRK
;
A
#
# COMPACT_ATOMS: atom_id res chain seq x y z
N MET A 1 41.33 -1.71 -57.97
CA MET A 1 41.04 -0.67 -56.95
C MET A 1 39.55 -0.36 -56.99
N LYS A 2 38.90 -0.43 -55.83
CA LYS A 2 37.63 0.27 -55.51
C LYS A 2 36.37 -0.30 -56.17
N TYR A 3 36.03 -1.57 -55.95
CA TYR A 3 35.04 -2.00 -54.94
C TYR A 3 34.56 -0.90 -53.97
N LEU A 4 33.90 0.15 -54.47
CA LEU A 4 33.45 1.26 -53.61
C LEU A 4 32.19 1.94 -54.13
N MET A 5 31.27 1.22 -54.78
CA MET A 5 29.95 1.77 -55.13
C MET A 5 28.80 0.75 -55.12
N PHE A 6 28.91 -0.34 -54.37
CA PHE A 6 27.80 -1.29 -54.23
C PHE A 6 27.64 -1.86 -52.81
N VAL A 7 28.01 -1.06 -51.79
CA VAL A 7 27.69 -1.35 -50.37
C VAL A 7 26.57 -0.44 -49.85
N ALA A 8 26.15 0.57 -50.61
CA ALA A 8 25.06 1.47 -50.21
C ALA A 8 23.64 0.91 -50.42
N ALA A 9 23.49 -0.26 -51.06
CA ALA A 9 22.19 -0.86 -51.37
C ALA A 9 21.85 -2.12 -50.54
N VAL A 10 22.67 -2.47 -49.54
CA VAL A 10 22.39 -3.54 -48.56
C VAL A 10 22.34 -2.97 -47.12
N LEU A 11 22.18 -1.64 -46.98
CA LEU A 11 21.66 -1.00 -45.76
C LEU A 11 20.12 -1.00 -45.79
N GLY A 12 19.54 -2.10 -46.28
CA GLY A 12 18.12 -2.37 -46.23
C GLY A 12 17.71 -2.54 -44.78
N CYS A 13 17.09 -1.50 -44.23
CA CYS A 13 16.09 -1.62 -43.18
C CYS A 13 16.55 -2.43 -41.95
N LEU A 14 17.68 -2.08 -41.35
CA LEU A 14 17.74 -2.13 -39.89
C LEU A 14 16.78 -1.05 -39.40
N ARG A 15 15.48 -1.39 -39.36
CA ARG A 15 14.63 -0.81 -38.34
C ARG A 15 15.28 -1.25 -37.04
N LEU A 16 16.07 -0.33 -36.47
CA LEU A 16 16.08 -0.12 -35.04
C LEU A 16 14.60 -0.04 -34.65
N SER A 17 14.00 -1.20 -34.36
CA SER A 17 12.95 -1.24 -33.37
C SER A 17 13.66 -0.79 -32.10
N ALA A 18 13.70 0.52 -31.88
CA ALA A 18 13.59 1.01 -30.53
C ALA A 18 12.39 0.24 -29.98
N GLN A 19 12.67 -0.64 -29.04
CA GLN A 19 11.64 -1.30 -28.25
C GLN A 19 11.05 -0.17 -27.42
N GLU A 20 10.19 0.64 -28.06
CA GLU A 20 9.25 1.49 -27.34
C GLU A 20 8.45 0.51 -26.51
N ASP A 21 8.72 0.52 -25.20
CA ASP A 21 7.85 -0.06 -24.20
C ASP A 21 6.44 0.38 -24.54
N VAL A 22 5.67 -0.49 -25.19
CA VAL A 22 4.29 -0.18 -25.57
C VAL A 22 3.59 0.16 -24.26
N PRO A 23 3.19 1.43 -24.03
CA PRO A 23 2.49 1.79 -22.81
C PRO A 23 1.28 0.89 -22.74
N ALA A 24 1.04 0.25 -21.58
CA ALA A 24 -0.08 -0.65 -21.44
C ALA A 24 -1.34 0.03 -21.99
N GLU A 25 -1.93 -0.59 -23.01
CA GLU A 25 -3.03 -0.02 -23.80
C GLU A 25 -4.12 0.50 -22.85
N TRP A 26 -4.52 1.76 -23.04
CA TRP A 26 -5.49 2.40 -22.17
C TRP A 26 -6.87 1.74 -22.32
N LYS A 27 -7.16 0.78 -21.44
CA LYS A 27 -8.41 0.01 -21.43
C LYS A 27 -9.28 0.45 -20.27
N THR A 28 -10.53 0.75 -20.56
CA THR A 28 -11.53 1.01 -19.51
C THR A 28 -11.74 -0.26 -18.69
N PRO A 29 -11.51 -0.22 -17.36
CA PRO A 29 -11.72 -1.37 -16.50
C PRO A 29 -13.21 -1.75 -16.43
N SER A 30 -13.48 -3.00 -16.06
CA SER A 30 -14.85 -3.42 -15.77
C SER A 30 -15.40 -2.69 -14.54
N LYS A 31 -16.72 -2.53 -14.43
CA LYS A 31 -17.38 -1.97 -13.22
C LYS A 31 -16.98 -2.70 -11.93
N SER A 32 -16.73 -4.00 -12.03
CA SER A 32 -16.28 -4.82 -10.89
C SER A 32 -14.87 -4.43 -10.46
N SER A 33 -13.96 -4.24 -11.42
CA SER A 33 -12.59 -3.79 -11.17
C SER A 33 -12.57 -2.37 -10.58
N GLU A 34 -13.36 -1.44 -11.12
CA GLU A 34 -13.50 -0.07 -10.59
C GLU A 34 -14.02 -0.07 -9.14
N ALA A 35 -15.09 -0.83 -8.88
CA ALA A 35 -15.67 -0.93 -7.54
C ALA A 35 -14.68 -1.55 -6.54
N TYR A 36 -13.85 -2.49 -6.99
CA TYR A 36 -12.82 -3.09 -6.17
C TYR A 36 -11.66 -2.13 -5.91
N ALA A 37 -11.21 -1.39 -6.92
CA ALA A 37 -10.18 -0.37 -6.81
C ALA A 37 -10.60 0.72 -5.81
N ALA A 38 -11.84 1.21 -5.89
CA ALA A 38 -12.40 2.17 -4.94
C ALA A 38 -12.52 1.56 -3.52
N TYR A 39 -12.92 0.28 -3.41
CA TYR A 39 -12.96 -0.41 -2.13
C TYR A 39 -11.58 -0.43 -1.47
N ARG A 40 -10.53 -0.83 -2.20
CA ARG A 40 -9.16 -0.98 -1.67
C ARG A 40 -8.58 0.33 -1.15
N ARG A 41 -8.80 1.45 -1.83
CA ARG A 41 -8.31 2.78 -1.42
C ARG A 41 -9.07 3.40 -0.24
N LYS A 42 -10.24 2.86 0.12
CA LYS A 42 -11.10 3.45 1.13
C LYS A 42 -10.43 3.52 2.50
N LEU A 43 -10.28 4.75 3.01
CA LEU A 43 -9.81 5.05 4.36
C LEU A 43 -10.87 4.77 5.43
N THR A 44 -10.42 4.39 6.63
CA THR A 44 -11.26 4.34 7.82
C THR A 44 -11.00 5.56 8.69
N VAL A 45 -12.04 6.23 9.18
CA VAL A 45 -11.91 7.39 10.06
C VAL A 45 -11.98 6.96 11.53
N PRO A 46 -10.92 7.16 12.33
CA PRO A 46 -11.00 6.97 13.77
C PRO A 46 -11.94 8.00 14.42
N PRO A 47 -12.66 7.67 15.50
CA PRO A 47 -13.64 8.57 16.09
C PRO A 47 -13.03 9.49 17.15
N TYR A 48 -11.76 9.32 17.51
CA TYR A 48 -11.20 9.86 18.75
C TYR A 48 -10.93 11.35 18.63
N GLY A 49 -11.77 12.16 19.29
CA GLY A 49 -11.74 13.62 19.19
C GLY A 49 -11.95 14.14 17.78
N LEU A 50 -12.67 13.39 16.94
CA LEU A 50 -12.79 13.64 15.49
C LEU A 50 -13.23 15.06 15.16
N ALA A 51 -14.24 15.59 15.86
CA ALA A 51 -14.74 16.96 15.62
C ALA A 51 -13.65 18.02 15.89
N LYS A 52 -12.90 17.87 16.99
CA LYS A 52 -11.79 18.76 17.34
C LYS A 52 -10.66 18.65 16.33
N VAL A 53 -10.27 17.43 15.94
CA VAL A 53 -9.17 17.20 14.99
C VAL A 53 -9.51 17.79 13.62
N LYS A 54 -10.73 17.57 13.11
CA LYS A 54 -11.19 18.19 11.86
C LYS A 54 -11.14 19.71 11.91
N ALA A 55 -11.66 20.31 12.99
CA ALA A 55 -11.62 21.75 13.18
C ALA A 55 -10.20 22.34 13.29
N LEU A 56 -9.20 21.54 13.68
CA LEU A 56 -7.79 21.93 13.67
C LEU A 56 -7.16 21.77 12.28
N ILE A 57 -7.51 20.70 11.56
CA ILE A 57 -7.05 20.47 10.17
C ILE A 57 -7.54 21.60 9.25
N GLU A 58 -8.80 22.01 9.37
CA GLU A 58 -9.38 23.10 8.57
C GLU A 58 -8.67 24.45 8.75
N LYS A 59 -7.89 24.62 9.83
CA LYS A 59 -7.11 25.83 10.11
C LYS A 59 -5.68 25.76 9.59
N ILE A 60 -5.25 24.61 9.07
CA ILE A 60 -3.91 24.45 8.51
C ILE A 60 -3.85 25.29 7.23
N PRO A 61 -2.96 26.30 7.16
CA PRO A 61 -2.82 27.09 5.94
C PRO A 61 -2.27 26.19 4.83
N TYR A 62 -2.77 26.39 3.62
CA TYR A 62 -2.13 25.85 2.43
C TYR A 62 -0.73 26.45 2.31
N GLN A 63 0.27 25.60 2.07
CA GLN A 63 1.64 26.04 1.78
C GLN A 63 2.03 25.53 0.39
N GLU A 64 2.84 26.33 -0.30
CA GLU A 64 3.33 26.00 -1.64
C GLU A 64 4.43 24.91 -1.62
N ASP A 65 5.01 24.61 -0.46
CA ASP A 65 6.16 23.73 -0.29
C ASP A 65 5.79 22.24 -0.15
N ASP A 66 4.62 21.85 -0.68
CA ASP A 66 4.09 20.51 -0.62
C ASP A 66 3.98 19.94 0.82
N SER A 67 3.98 20.79 1.85
CA SER A 67 3.76 20.37 3.24
C SER A 67 2.67 21.19 3.93
N SER A 68 1.80 20.52 4.67
CA SER A 68 0.73 21.18 5.43
C SER A 68 0.60 20.57 6.82
N PRO A 69 1.59 20.76 7.70
CA PRO A 69 1.55 20.25 9.06
C PRO A 69 0.68 21.12 9.97
N MET A 70 -0.05 20.48 10.89
CA MET A 70 -0.63 21.18 12.06
C MET A 70 0.46 21.90 12.84
N SER A 71 0.16 23.09 13.38
CA SER A 71 1.09 23.84 14.22
C SER A 71 1.59 22.98 15.40
N ASN A 72 2.85 23.16 15.82
CA ASN A 72 3.40 22.39 16.95
C ASN A 72 2.61 22.61 18.24
N LYS A 73 2.09 23.83 18.46
CA LYS A 73 1.25 24.15 19.62
C LYS A 73 -0.02 23.30 19.64
N ASP A 74 -0.75 23.27 18.53
CA ASP A 74 -2.00 22.51 18.44
C ASP A 74 -1.74 21.00 18.47
N TYR A 75 -0.71 20.55 17.77
CA TYR A 75 -0.30 19.14 17.74
C TYR A 75 0.07 18.64 19.15
N MET A 76 0.83 19.41 19.92
CA MET A 76 1.22 19.03 21.28
C MET A 76 0.07 19.06 22.27
N ALA A 77 -0.99 19.82 21.99
CA ALA A 77 -2.23 19.83 22.79
C ALA A 77 -3.17 18.65 22.49
N LEU A 78 -2.87 17.83 21.47
CA LEU A 78 -3.62 16.60 21.20
C LEU A 78 -3.19 15.48 22.16
N SER A 79 -4.18 14.77 22.69
CA SER A 79 -3.98 13.48 23.35
C SER A 79 -3.46 12.42 22.36
N LEU A 80 -2.93 11.31 22.86
CA LEU A 80 -2.45 10.21 22.01
C LEU A 80 -3.51 9.72 21.02
N ARG A 81 -4.76 9.55 21.47
CA ARG A 81 -5.87 9.07 20.62
C ARG A 81 -6.25 10.09 19.55
N GLU A 82 -6.22 11.38 19.88
CA GLU A 82 -6.46 12.46 18.91
C GLU A 82 -5.31 12.59 17.91
N LYS A 83 -4.04 12.42 18.33
CA LYS A 83 -2.89 12.34 17.42
C LYS A 83 -3.04 11.18 16.46
N PHE A 84 -3.45 10.00 16.94
CA PHE A 84 -3.77 8.88 16.07
C PHE A 84 -4.86 9.24 15.05
N THR A 85 -5.98 9.86 15.47
CA THR A 85 -7.01 10.33 14.54
C THR A 85 -6.45 11.28 13.50
N TYR A 86 -5.65 12.27 13.92
CA TYR A 86 -5.01 13.23 13.02
C TYR A 86 -4.16 12.54 11.95
N HIS A 87 -3.31 11.59 12.32
CA HIS A 87 -2.42 10.93 11.35
C HIS A 87 -3.21 10.06 10.37
N MET A 88 -4.33 9.48 10.80
CA MET A 88 -5.13 8.61 9.95
C MET A 88 -6.00 9.37 8.94
N ILE A 89 -6.22 10.68 9.12
CA ILE A 89 -7.10 11.48 8.24
C ILE A 89 -6.41 12.68 7.59
N HIS A 90 -5.14 12.93 7.91
CA HIS A 90 -4.36 14.05 7.41
C HIS A 90 -2.90 13.65 7.24
N ALA A 91 -2.49 13.36 6.01
CA ALA A 91 -1.08 13.27 5.64
C ALA A 91 -0.51 14.68 5.50
N GLU A 92 0.72 14.89 5.99
CA GLU A 92 1.30 16.23 6.08
C GLU A 92 2.17 16.61 4.88
N ILE A 93 2.51 15.66 4.03
CA ILE A 93 3.33 15.88 2.84
C ILE A 93 2.50 15.52 1.62
N ASN A 94 2.41 16.44 0.67
CA ASN A 94 1.93 16.20 -0.67
C ASN A 94 3.10 15.65 -1.50
N ALA A 95 2.87 14.54 -2.16
CA ALA A 95 3.81 13.79 -2.98
C ALA A 95 3.20 13.63 -4.37
N GLN A 96 2.81 14.76 -4.98
CA GLN A 96 2.16 14.82 -6.29
C GLN A 96 2.94 13.96 -7.29
N ASN A 97 2.25 12.98 -7.87
CA ASN A 97 2.84 12.12 -8.89
C ASN A 97 2.12 12.38 -10.20
N CYS A 98 2.74 13.18 -11.08
CA CYS A 98 2.14 13.57 -12.36
C CYS A 98 2.12 12.45 -13.42
N ASP A 99 2.49 11.21 -13.08
CA ASP A 99 2.49 10.10 -14.04
C ASP A 99 1.18 9.30 -13.99
N VAL A 100 0.31 9.59 -14.96
CA VAL A 100 -0.98 8.93 -15.10
C VAL A 100 -0.76 7.48 -15.56
N ARG A 101 -0.93 6.54 -14.63
CA ARG A 101 -0.82 5.11 -14.94
C ARG A 101 -2.10 4.58 -15.58
N PRO A 102 -1.99 3.66 -16.56
CA PRO A 102 -3.16 3.03 -17.15
C PRO A 102 -3.97 2.25 -16.10
N PRO A 103 -5.31 2.18 -16.24
CA PRO A 103 -6.16 1.48 -15.30
C PRO A 103 -5.82 -0.01 -15.18
N ILE A 104 -5.84 -0.53 -13.95
CA ILE A 104 -5.60 -1.96 -13.72
C ILE A 104 -6.88 -2.73 -14.07
N GLN A 105 -6.74 -3.70 -14.97
CA GLN A 105 -7.83 -4.60 -15.35
C GLN A 105 -8.01 -5.71 -14.31
N ASP A 106 -9.25 -6.17 -14.12
CA ASP A 106 -9.59 -7.29 -13.22
C ASP A 106 -8.92 -7.18 -11.83
N GLU A 107 -8.89 -6.00 -11.21
CA GLU A 107 -8.29 -5.83 -9.88
C GLU A 107 -8.90 -6.80 -8.86
N GLU A 108 -10.20 -7.07 -9.01
CA GLU A 108 -10.96 -8.04 -8.22
C GLU A 108 -10.60 -9.49 -8.53
N LYS A 109 -9.54 -9.78 -9.28
CA LYS A 109 -8.98 -11.14 -9.46
C LYS A 109 -7.52 -11.23 -9.02
N LYS A 110 -6.98 -10.19 -8.39
CA LYS A 110 -5.56 -10.06 -8.06
C LYS A 110 -5.31 -10.02 -6.56
N ILE A 111 -4.11 -10.46 -6.17
CA ILE A 111 -3.47 -10.19 -4.88
C ILE A 111 -2.18 -9.45 -5.21
N PHE A 112 -2.09 -8.18 -4.82
CA PHE A 112 -0.97 -7.31 -5.18
C PHE A 112 0.21 -7.50 -4.22
N GLY A 113 1.43 -7.19 -4.68
CA GLY A 113 2.61 -7.13 -3.83
C GLY A 113 2.66 -5.87 -2.97
N GLN A 114 2.00 -4.79 -3.43
CA GLN A 114 1.92 -3.52 -2.74
C GLN A 114 0.48 -3.20 -2.36
N MET A 115 0.33 -2.44 -1.28
CA MET A 115 -0.95 -1.86 -0.88
C MET A 115 -1.45 -0.89 -1.95
N ALA A 116 -2.77 -0.77 -2.11
CA ALA A 116 -3.31 0.38 -2.81
C ALA A 116 -2.93 1.65 -2.04
N ASP A 117 -2.44 2.67 -2.73
CA ASP A 117 -2.23 3.97 -2.11
C ASP A 117 -3.59 4.52 -1.68
N GLY A 118 -3.76 4.71 -0.38
CA GLY A 118 -4.99 5.22 0.22
C GLY A 118 -4.97 6.74 0.43
N SER A 119 -3.81 7.39 0.26
CA SER A 119 -3.57 8.77 0.66
C SER A 119 -3.52 9.75 -0.51
N GLU A 120 -3.97 9.35 -1.71
CA GLU A 120 -4.13 10.22 -2.90
C GLU A 120 -2.91 11.12 -3.10
N GLU A 121 -1.72 10.52 -3.28
CA GLU A 121 -0.47 11.26 -3.49
C GLU A 121 -0.03 12.06 -2.27
N SER A 122 -0.48 11.74 -1.05
CA SER A 122 0.08 12.31 0.18
C SER A 122 0.80 11.24 0.99
N VAL A 123 1.81 11.63 1.77
CA VAL A 123 2.57 10.73 2.64
C VAL A 123 2.69 11.30 4.05
N TRP A 124 2.91 10.40 5.01
CA TRP A 124 3.18 10.81 6.39
C TRP A 124 4.52 11.50 6.50
N SER A 125 4.56 12.57 7.30
CA SER A 125 5.81 13.23 7.65
C SER A 125 6.62 12.43 8.67
N ASP A 126 7.89 12.78 8.82
CA ASP A 126 8.79 12.23 9.84
C ASP A 126 8.17 12.23 11.25
N ARG A 127 7.46 13.29 11.63
CA ARG A 127 6.86 13.36 12.98
C ARG A 127 5.71 12.38 13.12
N GLN A 128 4.97 12.13 12.04
CA GLN A 128 3.87 11.17 12.03
C GLN A 128 4.40 9.73 12.10
N SER A 129 5.42 9.41 11.30
CA SER A 129 6.14 8.13 11.37
C SER A 129 6.73 7.88 12.75
N LYS A 130 7.47 8.85 13.31
CA LYS A 130 8.06 8.75 14.65
C LYS A 130 7.01 8.55 15.74
N PHE A 131 5.88 9.25 15.66
CA PHE A 131 4.78 9.06 16.60
C PHE A 131 4.26 7.62 16.54
N MET A 132 3.98 7.09 15.34
CA MET A 132 3.43 5.76 15.20
C MET A 132 4.40 4.68 15.70
N ILE A 133 5.67 4.77 15.31
CA ILE A 133 6.71 3.82 15.72
C ILE A 133 6.92 3.87 17.24
N SER A 134 7.00 5.06 17.83
CA SER A 134 7.24 5.23 19.28
C SER A 134 6.03 4.81 20.13
N ASN A 135 4.84 4.74 19.54
CA ASN A 135 3.59 4.37 20.23
C ASN A 135 2.97 3.09 19.66
N ARG A 136 3.81 2.20 19.11
CA ARG A 136 3.42 1.01 18.35
C ARG A 136 2.29 0.20 18.97
N ASP A 137 2.39 -0.16 20.24
CA ASP A 137 1.37 -0.98 20.92
C ASP A 137 0.02 -0.25 21.04
N SER A 138 0.07 1.06 21.33
CA SER A 138 -1.12 1.89 21.37
C SER A 138 -1.75 2.04 19.98
N VAL A 139 -0.93 2.20 18.94
CA VAL A 139 -1.41 2.26 17.54
C VAL A 139 -2.11 0.96 17.16
N MET A 140 -1.51 -0.20 17.44
CA MET A 140 -2.13 -1.50 17.18
C MET A 140 -3.46 -1.66 17.92
N ALA A 141 -3.52 -1.27 19.20
CA ALA A 141 -4.75 -1.32 19.99
C ALA A 141 -5.86 -0.42 19.42
N LEU A 142 -5.52 0.81 19.02
CA LEU A 142 -6.47 1.75 18.41
C LEU A 142 -6.97 1.29 17.04
N ILE A 143 -6.09 0.70 16.22
CA ILE A 143 -6.48 0.11 14.94
C ILE A 143 -7.46 -1.05 15.16
N ARG A 144 -7.18 -1.95 16.11
CA ARG A 144 -8.07 -3.06 16.47
C ARG A 144 -9.44 -2.54 16.92
N GLU A 145 -9.45 -1.66 17.92
CA GLU A 145 -10.68 -1.06 18.45
C GLU A 145 -11.51 -0.39 17.35
N SER A 146 -10.85 0.37 16.46
CA SER A 146 -11.54 1.04 15.37
C SER A 146 -11.99 0.12 14.24
N THR A 147 -11.24 -0.94 13.96
CA THR A 147 -11.62 -1.94 12.96
C THR A 147 -12.82 -2.74 13.47
N ASP A 148 -12.85 -3.13 14.74
CA ASP A 148 -13.97 -3.85 15.34
C ASP A 148 -15.25 -3.01 15.41
N ARG A 149 -15.13 -1.70 15.62
CA ARG A 149 -16.27 -0.76 15.59
C ARG A 149 -16.82 -0.59 14.17
N SER A 150 -15.95 -0.29 13.20
CA SER A 150 -16.37 0.05 11.83
C SER A 150 -16.57 -1.17 10.92
N LYS A 151 -16.15 -2.35 11.38
CA LYS A 151 -16.06 -3.59 10.61
C LYS A 151 -15.16 -3.48 9.37
N ARG A 152 -14.25 -2.49 9.34
CA ARG A 152 -13.34 -2.23 8.22
C ARG A 152 -11.95 -1.82 8.68
N MET A 153 -10.94 -2.54 8.20
CA MET A 153 -9.56 -2.09 8.25
C MET A 153 -9.27 -1.29 6.98
N GLY A 154 -9.28 0.04 7.08
CA GLY A 154 -9.06 0.94 5.94
C GLY A 154 -7.62 0.90 5.43
N ALA A 155 -7.36 1.45 4.25
CA ALA A 155 -6.01 1.47 3.67
C ALA A 155 -5.00 2.16 4.61
N ASN A 156 -5.36 3.29 5.20
CA ASN A 156 -4.56 4.00 6.22
C ASN A 156 -4.18 3.13 7.42
N TYR A 157 -5.07 2.27 7.92
CA TYR A 157 -4.75 1.38 9.03
C TYR A 157 -3.77 0.28 8.63
N LYS A 158 -3.92 -0.29 7.44
CA LYS A 158 -3.00 -1.29 6.91
C LYS A 158 -1.62 -0.67 6.67
N MET A 159 -1.57 0.54 6.12
CA MET A 159 -0.33 1.32 5.96
C MET A 159 0.33 1.58 7.32
N ALA A 160 -0.44 1.96 8.34
CA ALA A 160 0.10 2.19 9.68
C ALA A 160 0.66 0.92 10.31
N ILE A 161 0.03 -0.25 10.07
CA ILE A 161 0.56 -1.55 10.50
C ILE A 161 1.89 -1.87 9.79
N VAL A 162 2.02 -1.57 8.49
CA VAL A 162 3.29 -1.74 7.77
C VAL A 162 4.37 -0.81 8.34
N GLU A 163 4.04 0.46 8.56
CA GLU A 163 4.93 1.50 9.07
C GLU A 163 5.53 1.12 10.43
N ILE A 164 4.70 0.64 11.36
CA ILE A 164 5.16 0.20 12.68
C ILE A 164 5.70 -1.24 12.68
N ASN A 165 5.76 -1.90 11.52
CA ASN A 165 6.10 -3.32 11.37
C ASN A 165 5.31 -4.22 12.35
N GLY A 166 3.97 -4.05 12.40
CA GLY A 166 3.03 -4.60 13.38
C GLY A 166 2.80 -6.13 13.34
N ARG A 167 3.86 -6.95 13.39
CA ARG A 167 3.78 -8.42 13.25
C ARG A 167 2.87 -9.14 14.24
N GLU A 168 2.65 -8.61 15.44
CA GLU A 168 1.74 -9.18 16.45
C GLU A 168 0.27 -9.07 16.03
N MET A 169 -0.03 -8.23 15.03
CA MET A 169 -1.37 -8.12 14.45
C MET A 169 -1.70 -9.27 13.49
N ILE A 170 -0.76 -10.14 13.11
CA ILE A 170 -0.99 -11.23 12.13
C ILE A 170 -2.25 -12.05 12.45
N PRO A 171 -2.45 -12.59 13.67
CA PRO A 171 -3.66 -13.36 13.98
C PRO A 171 -4.95 -12.54 13.79
N TYR A 172 -4.92 -11.27 14.16
CA TYR A 172 -6.07 -10.38 14.02
C TYR A 172 -6.34 -9.99 12.56
N ILE A 173 -5.31 -9.79 11.75
CA ILE A 173 -5.44 -9.53 10.32
C ILE A 173 -6.10 -10.74 9.63
N ILE A 174 -5.65 -11.96 9.96
CA ILE A 174 -6.26 -13.20 9.46
C ILE A 174 -7.72 -13.31 9.90
N GLU A 175 -8.02 -12.99 11.16
CA GLU A 175 -9.39 -12.97 11.68
C GLU A 175 -10.29 -12.00 10.89
N VAL A 176 -9.82 -10.75 10.69
CA VAL A 176 -10.57 -9.74 9.93
C VAL A 176 -10.79 -10.20 8.48
N TYR A 177 -9.79 -10.78 7.84
CA TYR A 177 -9.92 -11.32 6.49
C TYR A 177 -10.95 -12.46 6.41
N ASN A 178 -10.98 -13.34 7.41
CA ASN A 178 -11.93 -14.43 7.46
C ASN A 178 -13.39 -13.97 7.71
N ARG A 179 -13.60 -12.78 8.28
CA ARG A 179 -14.94 -12.16 8.39
C ARG A 179 -15.45 -11.65 7.04
N ASP A 180 -14.57 -11.08 6.21
CA ASP A 180 -14.87 -10.60 4.86
C ASP A 180 -13.69 -10.86 3.92
N LYS A 181 -13.80 -11.93 3.13
CA LYS A 181 -12.75 -12.35 2.18
C LYS A 181 -12.60 -11.43 0.96
N LYS A 182 -13.42 -10.38 0.84
CA LYS A 182 -13.31 -9.38 -0.22
C LYS A 182 -12.00 -8.59 -0.11
N ASP A 183 -11.53 -8.33 1.10
CA ASP A 183 -10.37 -7.46 1.33
C ASP A 183 -9.03 -8.19 1.18
N ARG A 184 -8.55 -8.33 -0.06
CA ARG A 184 -7.30 -9.06 -0.35
C ARG A 184 -6.05 -8.27 -0.02
N ASP A 185 -6.19 -6.97 0.23
CA ASP A 185 -5.07 -6.18 0.75
C ASP A 185 -4.70 -6.63 2.18
N LEU A 186 -5.56 -7.36 2.88
CA LEU A 186 -5.16 -8.05 4.12
C LEU A 186 -4.17 -9.18 3.84
N LEU A 187 -4.30 -9.89 2.72
CA LEU A 187 -3.29 -10.89 2.29
C LEU A 187 -1.98 -10.19 1.89
N THR A 188 -2.08 -9.06 1.18
CA THR A 188 -0.93 -8.21 0.88
C THR A 188 -0.22 -7.74 2.14
N LEU A 189 -0.97 -7.27 3.14
CA LEU A 189 -0.44 -6.85 4.43
C LEU A 189 0.35 -7.97 5.12
N LEU A 190 -0.18 -9.20 5.14
CA LEU A 190 0.54 -10.36 5.69
C LEU A 190 1.86 -10.61 4.94
N MET A 191 1.85 -10.51 3.61
CA MET A 191 3.06 -10.65 2.79
C MET A 191 4.09 -9.56 3.06
N LEU A 192 3.65 -8.31 3.21
CA LEU A 192 4.53 -7.18 3.54
C LEU A 192 5.15 -7.34 4.92
N LEU A 193 4.40 -7.82 5.92
CA LEU A 193 4.95 -8.11 7.25
C LEU A 193 5.99 -9.23 7.20
N MET A 194 5.76 -10.30 6.44
CA MET A 194 6.78 -11.35 6.25
C MET A 194 8.02 -10.82 5.53
N LYS A 195 7.84 -9.99 4.49
CA LYS A 195 8.93 -9.37 3.73
C LYS A 195 9.77 -8.43 4.60
N ASN A 196 9.13 -7.54 5.35
CA ASN A 196 9.81 -6.53 6.18
C ASN A 196 10.58 -7.14 7.36
N ASN A 197 10.29 -8.40 7.71
CA ASN A 197 11.03 -9.15 8.72
C ASN A 197 11.89 -10.28 8.12
N GLU A 198 12.12 -10.23 6.80
CA GLU A 198 13.02 -11.16 6.10
C GLU A 198 12.70 -12.65 6.33
N TYR A 199 11.42 -13.00 6.41
CA TYR A 199 11.01 -14.38 6.64
C TYR A 199 11.43 -15.27 5.46
N LYS A 200 12.43 -16.14 5.70
CA LYS A 200 13.17 -16.87 4.66
C LYS A 200 12.28 -17.72 3.77
N GLU A 201 11.33 -18.43 4.34
CA GLU A 201 10.39 -19.31 3.65
C GLU A 201 9.49 -18.52 2.69
N PHE A 202 9.18 -17.26 3.01
CA PHE A 202 8.48 -16.38 2.10
C PHE A 202 9.41 -15.84 1.02
N MET A 203 10.59 -15.33 1.37
CA MET A 203 11.56 -14.76 0.41
C MET A 203 12.04 -15.77 -0.64
N ALA A 204 12.18 -17.04 -0.26
CA ALA A 204 12.56 -18.12 -1.18
C ALA A 204 11.41 -18.57 -2.10
N SER A 205 10.18 -18.10 -1.87
CA SER A 205 9.00 -18.59 -2.58
C SER A 205 8.83 -18.01 -3.99
N GLN A 206 8.10 -18.74 -4.84
CA GLN A 206 7.73 -18.24 -6.17
C GLN A 206 6.80 -17.02 -6.10
N SER A 207 5.94 -16.94 -5.07
CA SER A 207 5.09 -15.76 -4.83
C SER A 207 5.96 -14.52 -4.61
N TYR A 208 7.00 -14.62 -3.79
CA TYR A 208 7.92 -13.50 -3.55
C TYR A 208 8.64 -13.07 -4.82
N ARG A 209 9.19 -14.02 -5.60
CA ARG A 209 9.88 -13.69 -6.86
C ARG A 209 8.97 -12.96 -7.86
N LYS A 210 7.69 -13.34 -7.95
CA LYS A 210 6.70 -12.66 -8.81
C LYS A 210 6.35 -11.26 -8.33
N LEU A 211 6.29 -11.06 -7.01
CA LEU A 211 5.80 -9.82 -6.40
C LEU A 211 6.89 -8.80 -6.10
N TYR A 212 8.13 -9.24 -5.91
CA TYR A 212 9.25 -8.40 -5.42
C TYR A 212 10.61 -8.74 -6.05
N GLY A 213 10.64 -9.63 -7.06
CA GLY A 213 11.87 -9.95 -7.79
C GLY A 213 12.30 -8.84 -8.76
N GLU A 214 13.38 -9.07 -9.50
CA GLU A 214 13.98 -8.08 -10.42
C GLU A 214 13.02 -7.54 -11.49
N LYS A 215 12.00 -8.31 -11.86
CA LYS A 215 11.00 -7.94 -12.87
C LYS A 215 9.70 -7.39 -12.27
N ALA A 216 9.64 -7.26 -10.94
CA ALA A 216 8.45 -6.74 -10.28
C ALA A 216 8.42 -5.22 -10.33
N ASP A 217 7.21 -4.70 -10.45
CA ASP A 217 6.86 -3.30 -10.41
C ASP A 217 5.78 -3.04 -9.33
N TYR A 218 5.30 -1.81 -9.25
CA TYR A 218 4.27 -1.43 -8.29
C TYR A 218 2.91 -2.11 -8.53
N GLN A 219 2.64 -2.60 -9.75
CA GLN A 219 1.39 -3.26 -10.11
C GLN A 219 1.48 -4.79 -10.04
N SER A 220 2.64 -5.33 -9.67
CA SER A 220 2.90 -6.76 -9.65
C SER A 220 1.94 -7.49 -8.71
N TYR A 221 1.42 -8.61 -9.21
CA TYR A 221 0.36 -9.36 -8.56
C TYR A 221 0.52 -10.87 -8.79
N ILE A 222 -0.21 -11.64 -7.98
CA ILE A 222 -0.53 -13.04 -8.24
C ILE A 222 -2.04 -13.20 -8.36
N ASP A 223 -2.49 -14.23 -9.05
CA ASP A 223 -3.91 -14.50 -9.19
C ASP A 223 -4.56 -14.80 -7.85
N PHE A 224 -5.73 -14.22 -7.60
CA PHE A 224 -6.55 -14.60 -6.48
C PHE A 224 -7.20 -15.96 -6.77
N ASN A 225 -6.76 -16.96 -6.02
CA ASN A 225 -7.34 -18.29 -5.99
C ASN A 225 -7.12 -18.91 -4.61
N LYS A 226 -7.84 -19.99 -4.31
CA LYS A 226 -7.79 -20.65 -2.99
C LYS A 226 -6.39 -21.13 -2.61
N GLY A 227 -5.61 -21.61 -3.57
CA GLY A 227 -4.25 -22.08 -3.33
C GLY A 227 -3.31 -20.97 -2.88
N ASN A 228 -3.36 -19.81 -3.56
CA ASN A 228 -2.57 -18.63 -3.17
C ASN A 228 -3.04 -18.06 -1.83
N GLU A 229 -4.35 -17.97 -1.60
CA GLU A 229 -4.93 -17.56 -0.31
C GLU A 229 -4.41 -18.42 0.86
N ASP A 230 -4.56 -19.74 0.75
CA ASP A 230 -4.16 -20.69 1.80
C ASP A 230 -2.66 -20.64 2.07
N LEU A 231 -1.87 -20.53 1.01
CA LEU A 231 -0.42 -20.48 1.13
C LEU A 231 0.07 -19.22 1.85
N ILE A 232 -0.57 -18.07 1.59
CA ILE A 232 -0.26 -16.82 2.28
C ILE A 232 -0.63 -16.93 3.76
N ILE A 233 -1.87 -17.37 4.07
CA ILE A 233 -2.34 -17.51 5.45
C ILE A 233 -1.46 -18.49 6.23
N LYS A 234 -1.13 -19.65 5.63
CA LYS A 234 -0.25 -20.65 6.25
C LYS A 234 1.12 -20.05 6.56
N ARG A 235 1.78 -19.41 5.58
CA ARG A 235 3.11 -18.83 5.78
C ARG A 235 3.11 -17.73 6.84
N ALA A 236 2.10 -16.87 6.84
CA ALA A 236 1.96 -15.82 7.84
C ALA A 236 1.76 -16.40 9.25
N THR A 237 0.96 -17.46 9.36
CA THR A 237 0.76 -18.21 10.62
C THR A 237 2.06 -18.87 11.08
N ASP A 238 2.77 -19.54 10.19
CA ASP A 238 4.07 -20.16 10.48
C ASP A 238 5.08 -19.11 10.95
N TYR A 239 5.20 -17.99 10.24
CA TYR A 239 6.03 -16.85 10.62
C TYR A 239 5.67 -16.33 12.02
N TYR A 240 4.40 -16.08 12.29
CA TYR A 240 3.95 -15.65 13.62
C TYR A 240 4.33 -16.64 14.73
N ASN A 241 4.28 -17.94 14.44
CA ASN A 241 4.69 -18.97 15.40
C ASN A 241 6.20 -19.02 15.65
N THR A 242 7.03 -18.49 14.73
CA THR A 242 8.48 -18.36 14.95
C THR A 242 8.85 -17.23 15.91
N ILE A 243 8.08 -16.13 15.91
CA ILE A 243 8.37 -14.93 16.72
C ILE A 243 7.71 -14.95 18.10
N ARG A 244 6.75 -15.86 18.33
CA ARG A 244 6.11 -16.05 19.64
C ARG A 244 7.01 -16.82 20.64
N LYS A 245 8.00 -17.54 20.12
CA LYS A 245 8.98 -18.29 20.93
C LYS A 245 10.05 -17.36 21.46
#